data_AF-A0AAI8ZL28-F1
#
_entry.id   AF-A0AAI8ZL28-F1
#
_cell.length_a   1.000
_cell.length_b   1.000
_cell.length_c   1.000
_cell.angle_alpha   90.00
_cell.angle_beta   90.00
_cell.angle_gamma   90.00
#
_symmetry.space_group_name_H-M   'P 1'
#
loop_
_entity.id
_entity.type
_entity.pdbx_description
1 polymer ?
#
loop_
_entity_poly.entity_id
_entity_poly.type
_entity_poly.pdbx_seq_one_letter_code
_entity_poly.pdbx_strand_id
1 'polypeptide(L)'
;MDYKPVIQSLMNDVCSTSQNVSVCMYQFSAAAKAGKAIGENVELCKKVANEERAMLDCESSESSAQFVDALFDTNRKAVESVQ
;
A
#
# COMPACT_ATOMS: atom_id res chain seq x y z
N MET A 1 12.67 -9.20 -4.82
CA MET A 1 11.62 -10.23 -4.96
C MET A 1 10.59 -9.73 -5.96
N ASP A 2 10.05 -10.59 -6.82
CA ASP A 2 8.91 -10.22 -7.67
C ASP A 2 7.62 -10.38 -6.84
N TYR A 3 6.97 -9.25 -6.53
CA TYR A 3 5.75 -9.24 -5.74
C TYR A 3 4.48 -9.50 -6.56
N LYS A 4 4.57 -9.55 -7.90
CA LYS A 4 3.40 -9.75 -8.77
C LYS A 4 2.61 -11.02 -8.42
N PRO A 5 3.23 -12.20 -8.21
CA PRO A 5 2.47 -13.40 -7.87
C PRO A 5 1.74 -13.30 -6.53
N VAL A 6 2.34 -12.64 -5.55
CA VAL A 6 1.75 -12.43 -4.22
C VAL A 6 0.55 -11.49 -4.31
N ILE A 7 0.69 -10.36 -5.01
CA ILE A 7 -0.40 -9.41 -5.23
C ILE A 7 -1.54 -10.07 -5.99
N GLN A 8 -1.25 -10.87 -7.02
CA GLN A 8 -2.26 -11.61 -7.79
C GLN A 8 -3.03 -12.61 -6.92
N SER A 9 -2.33 -13.35 -6.05
CA SER A 9 -2.98 -14.29 -5.12
C SER A 9 -3.88 -13.55 -4.15
N LEU A 10 -3.37 -12.49 -3.51
CA LEU A 10 -4.12 -11.70 -2.54
C LEU A 10 -5.36 -11.03 -3.18
N MET A 11 -5.22 -10.54 -4.41
CA MET A 11 -6.34 -10.02 -5.22
C MET A 11 -7.43 -11.08 -5.39
N ASN A 12 -7.05 -12.30 -5.76
CA ASN A 12 -8.00 -13.41 -5.91
C ASN A 12 -8.70 -13.72 -4.59
N ASP A 13 -7.94 -13.84 -3.49
CA ASP A 13 -8.50 -14.16 -2.18
C ASP A 13 -9.49 -13.09 -1.71
N VAL A 14 -9.10 -11.81 -1.76
CA VAL A 14 -9.92 -10.68 -1.30
C VAL A 14 -11.15 -10.46 -2.16
N CYS A 15 -11.01 -10.57 -3.49
CA CYS A 15 -12.10 -10.25 -4.40
C CYS A 15 -13.02 -11.43 -4.72
N SER A 16 -12.63 -12.68 -4.43
CA SER A 16 -13.43 -13.88 -4.71
C SER A 16 -14.81 -13.87 -4.08
N THR A 17 -14.96 -13.23 -2.92
CA THR A 17 -16.23 -13.13 -2.19
C THR A 17 -17.00 -11.83 -2.48
N SER A 18 -16.49 -10.98 -3.37
CA SER A 18 -17.14 -9.70 -3.72
C SER A 18 -18.37 -9.93 -4.59
N GLN A 19 -19.43 -9.15 -4.34
CA GLN A 19 -20.61 -9.10 -5.22
C GLN A 19 -20.26 -8.65 -6.64
N ASN A 20 -19.16 -7.91 -6.81
CA ASN A 20 -18.63 -7.50 -8.11
C ASN A 20 -17.12 -7.72 -8.16
N VAL A 21 -16.73 -8.92 -8.59
CA VAL A 21 -15.33 -9.34 -8.68
C VAL A 21 -14.53 -8.41 -9.60
N SER A 22 -15.05 -8.07 -10.78
CA SER A 22 -14.33 -7.23 -11.75
C SER A 22 -14.00 -5.85 -11.20
N VAL A 23 -14.96 -5.20 -10.52
CA VAL A 23 -14.74 -3.90 -9.88
C VAL A 23 -13.76 -4.01 -8.73
N CYS A 24 -13.88 -5.05 -7.90
CA CYS A 24 -12.93 -5.29 -6.81
C CYS A 24 -11.50 -5.47 -7.34
N MET A 25 -11.31 -6.31 -8.35
CA MET A 25 -9.99 -6.55 -8.97
C MET A 25 -9.40 -5.25 -9.54
N TYR A 26 -10.23 -4.45 -10.22
CA TYR A 26 -9.81 -3.16 -10.76
C TYR A 26 -9.35 -2.20 -9.65
N GLN A 27 -10.16 -2.02 -8.61
CA GLN A 27 -9.85 -1.14 -7.49
C GLN A 27 -8.64 -1.61 -6.69
N PHE A 28 -8.52 -2.92 -6.45
CA PHE A 28 -7.37 -3.50 -5.78
C PHE A 28 -6.08 -3.26 -6.57
N SER A 29 -6.10 -3.52 -7.88
CA SER A 29 -4.94 -3.28 -8.75
C SER A 29 -4.51 -1.81 -8.73
N ALA A 30 -5.48 -0.89 -8.79
CA ALA A 30 -5.21 0.55 -8.67
C ALA A 30 -4.60 0.91 -7.31
N ALA A 31 -5.12 0.34 -6.21
CA ALA A 31 -4.58 0.55 -4.86
C ALA A 31 -3.16 -0.01 -4.71
N ALA A 32 -2.87 -1.20 -5.24
CA ALA A 32 -1.54 -1.79 -5.23
C ALA A 32 -0.53 -0.92 -6.00
N LYS A 33 -0.94 -0.35 -7.15
CA LYS A 33 -0.12 0.59 -7.91
C LYS A 33 0.16 1.88 -7.13
N ALA A 34 -0.85 2.43 -6.46
CA ALA A 34 -0.69 3.62 -5.62
C ALA A 34 0.24 3.36 -4.43
N GLY A 35 0.08 2.22 -3.74
CA GLY A 35 0.96 1.81 -2.65
C GLY A 35 2.42 1.66 -3.08
N LYS A 36 2.67 1.09 -4.28
CA LYS A 36 4.02 1.02 -4.86
C LYS A 36 4.61 2.41 -5.07
N ALA A 37 3.85 3.33 -5.68
CA ALA A 37 4.31 4.70 -5.92
C ALA A 37 4.62 5.46 -4.62
N ILE A 38 3.78 5.31 -3.59
CA ILE A 38 4.03 5.88 -2.26
C ILE A 38 5.36 5.36 -1.70
N GLY A 39 5.57 4.03 -1.70
CA GLY A 39 6.80 3.43 -1.21
C GLY A 39 8.05 3.87 -1.99
N GLU A 40 7.96 3.93 -3.32
CA GLU A 40 9.06 4.42 -4.18
C GLU A 40 9.39 5.89 -3.91
N ASN A 41 8.37 6.74 -3.71
CA ASN A 41 8.56 8.14 -3.36
C ASN A 41 9.17 8.30 -1.96
N VAL A 42 8.75 7.52 -0.97
CA VAL A 42 9.37 7.55 0.37
C VAL A 42 10.86 7.19 0.30
N GLU A 43 11.22 6.16 -0.48
CA GLU A 43 12.63 5.80 -0.67
C GLU A 43 13.44 6.86 -1.43
N LEU A 44 12.81 7.59 -2.35
CA LEU A 44 13.42 8.74 -3.00
C LEU A 44 13.64 9.88 -2.00
N CYS A 45 12.61 10.18 -1.19
CA CYS A 45 12.63 11.24 -0.17
C CYS A 45 13.72 11.07 0.89
N LYS A 46 14.10 9.82 1.19
CA LYS A 46 15.24 9.50 2.09
C LYS A 46 16.61 9.88 1.51
N LYS A 47 16.72 10.09 0.19
CA LYS A 47 18.00 10.29 -0.52
C LYS A 47 18.23 11.73 -0.96
N VAL A 48 17.25 12.60 -0.81
CA VAL A 48 17.30 14.00 -1.27
C VAL A 48 17.56 14.96 -0.11
N ALA A 49 18.12 16.12 -0.43
CA ALA A 49 18.36 17.17 0.55
C ALA A 49 17.04 17.79 1.03
N ASN A 50 17.04 18.37 2.24
CA ASN A 50 15.82 18.93 2.83
C ASN A 50 15.11 19.98 1.96
N GLU A 51 15.88 20.75 1.21
CA GLU A 51 15.41 21.81 0.31
C GLU A 51 14.60 21.25 -0.88
N GLU A 52 14.89 20.02 -1.31
CA GLU A 52 14.23 19.37 -2.44
C GLU A 52 13.02 18.52 -2.03
N ARG A 53 12.86 18.25 -0.73
CA ARG A 53 11.77 17.41 -0.19
C ARG A 53 10.38 18.00 -0.42
N ALA A 54 10.26 19.32 -0.41
CA ALA A 54 8.98 20.01 -0.67
C ALA A 54 8.55 19.87 -2.14
N MET A 55 9.50 19.83 -3.10
CA MET A 55 9.19 19.67 -4.52
C MET A 55 8.75 18.24 -4.88
N LEU A 56 9.11 17.26 -4.05
CA LEU A 56 8.77 15.85 -4.22
C LEU A 56 7.59 15.40 -3.35
N ASP A 57 6.87 16.34 -2.73
CA ASP A 57 5.74 16.08 -1.82
C ASP A 57 6.05 14.99 -0.77
N CYS A 58 7.27 15.04 -0.20
CA CYS A 58 7.76 13.98 0.66
C CYS A 58 6.91 13.78 1.92
N GLU A 59 6.41 14.86 2.52
CA GLU A 59 5.54 14.79 3.70
C GLU A 59 4.25 14.00 3.41
N SER A 60 3.68 14.18 2.23
CA SER A 60 2.46 13.47 1.82
C SER A 60 2.73 11.97 1.62
N SER A 61 3.83 11.63 0.96
CA SER A 61 4.21 10.23 0.72
C SER A 61 4.57 9.51 2.03
N GLU A 62 5.33 10.17 2.92
CA GLU A 62 5.73 9.61 4.22
C GLU A 62 4.52 9.45 5.16
N SER A 63 3.63 10.44 5.22
CA SER A 63 2.38 10.35 6.00
C SER A 63 1.47 9.24 5.49
N SER A 64 1.35 9.10 4.16
CA SER A 64 0.57 8.02 3.55
C SER A 64 1.15 6.64 3.88
N ALA A 65 2.48 6.49 3.84
CA ALA A 65 3.15 5.25 4.22
C ALA A 65 2.93 4.92 5.70
N GLN A 66 3.07 5.90 6.60
CA GLN A 66 2.81 5.72 8.03
C GLN A 66 1.37 5.29 8.32
N PHE A 67 0.39 5.89 7.61
CA PHE A 67 -1.01 5.49 7.74
C PHE A 67 -1.22 4.04 7.31
N VAL A 68 -0.63 3.63 6.18
CA VAL A 68 -0.71 2.25 5.68
C VAL A 68 -0.08 1.27 6.69
N ASP A 69 1.10 1.58 7.23
CA ASP A 69 1.75 0.75 8.25
C ASP A 69 0.87 0.63 9.51
N ALA A 70 0.30 1.74 9.99
CA ALA A 70 -0.60 1.75 11.14
C ALA A 70 -1.88 0.92 10.91
N LEU A 71 -2.42 0.94 9.68
CA LEU A 71 -3.56 0.12 9.29
C LEU A 71 -3.20 -1.38 9.36
N PHE A 72 -2.06 -1.77 8.79
CA PHE A 72 -1.60 -3.16 8.83
C PHE A 72 -1.33 -3.63 10.26
N ASP A 73 -0.68 -2.81 11.08
CA ASP A 73 -0.42 -3.12 12.49
C ASP A 73 -1.72 -3.27 13.29
N THR A 74 -2.71 -2.42 13.04
CA THR A 74 -4.03 -2.50 13.66
C THR A 74 -4.74 -3.79 13.26
N ASN A 75 -4.76 -4.12 11.96
CA ASN A 75 -5.37 -5.34 11.46
C ASN A 75 -4.65 -6.60 11.97
N ARG A 76 -3.32 -6.59 12.04
CA ARG A 76 -2.53 -7.70 12.59
C ARG A 76 -2.93 -7.95 14.05
N LYS A 77 -2.93 -6.90 14.89
CA LYS A 77 -3.35 -7.01 16.29
C LYS A 77 -4.79 -7.51 16.43
N ALA A 78 -5.69 -7.04 15.56
CA ALA A 78 -7.07 -7.52 15.54
C ALA A 78 -7.13 -9.02 15.28
N VAL A 79 -6.44 -9.52 14.24
CA VAL A 79 -6.41 -10.96 13.90
C VAL A 79 -5.76 -11.79 15.02
N GLU A 80 -4.62 -11.35 15.54
CA GLU A 80 -3.90 -12.02 16.64
C GLU A 80 -4.75 -12.10 17.92
N SER A 81 -5.62 -11.12 18.16
CA SER A 81 -6.50 -11.12 19.35
C SER A 81 -7.69 -12.07 19.29
N VAL A 82 -8.00 -12.63 18.11
CA VAL A 82 -9.10 -13.60 17.92
C VAL A 82 -8.58 -15.06 17.94
N GLN A 83 -7.25 -15.25 18.01
CA GLN A 83 -6.60 -16.56 18.11
C GLN A 83 -6.26 -16.92 19.56
#